data_AF-A0A662VJ52-F1
#
_entry.id   AF-A0A662VJ52-F1
#
_cell.length_a   1.000
_cell.length_b   1.000
_cell.length_c   1.000
_cell.angle_alpha   90.00
_cell.angle_beta   90.00
_cell.angle_gamma   90.00
#
_symmetry.space_group_name_H-M   'P 1'
#
loop_
_entity.id
_entity.type
_entity.pdbx_description
1 polymer ?
#
loop_
_entity_poly.entity_id
_entity_poly.type
_entity_poly.pdbx_seq_one_letter_code
_entity_poly.pdbx_strand_id
1 'polypeptide(L)' 'MKIEIGNKAFEIEKPSGYKLLKAVGEGKDPADITRDLILLTVKEPKLSKKDVEEMDPETFFTLGAKINELISDDLKN' A
#
# COMPACT_ATOMS: atom_id res chain seq x y z
N MET A 1 -8.67 8.48 -2.14
CA MET A 1 -9.36 7.59 -3.11
C MET A 1 -9.91 6.41 -2.32
N LYS A 2 -11.10 5.90 -2.68
CA LYS A 2 -11.69 4.72 -2.02
C LYS A 2 -11.52 3.50 -2.93
N ILE A 3 -11.06 2.37 -2.38
CA ILE A 3 -10.92 1.08 -3.06
C ILE A 3 -11.79 0.07 -2.32
N GLU A 4 -12.55 -0.72 -3.07
CA GLU A 4 -13.36 -1.81 -2.54
C GLU A 4 -12.78 -3.14 -3.03
N ILE A 5 -12.52 -4.06 -2.10
CA ILE A 5 -11.95 -5.38 -2.36
C ILE A 5 -12.81 -6.39 -1.59
N GLY A 6 -13.61 -7.18 -2.31
CA GLY A 6 -14.63 -8.02 -1.70
C GLY A 6 -15.57 -7.20 -0.80
N ASN A 7 -15.63 -7.56 0.49
CA ASN A 7 -16.45 -6.87 1.49
C ASN A 7 -15.68 -5.79 2.29
N LYS A 8 -14.43 -5.51 1.92
CA LYS A 8 -13.57 -4.52 2.60
C LYS A 8 -13.50 -3.24 1.78
N ALA A 9 -13.53 -2.10 2.48
CA ALA A 9 -13.33 -0.78 1.88
C ALA A 9 -12.09 -0.14 2.49
N PHE A 10 -11.23 0.41 1.64
CA PHE A 10 -10.02 1.12 2.02
C PHE A 10 -10.05 2.53 1.47
N GLU A 11 -9.82 3.50 2.33
CA GLU A 11 -9.46 4.85 1.91
C GLU A 11 -7.94 4.95 1.82
N ILE A 12 -7.45 5.33 0.65
CA ILE A 12 -6.04 5.49 0.36
C ILE A 12 -5.72 6.95 0.02
N GLU A 13 -4.59 7.42 0.51
CA GLU A 13 -4.03 8.73 0.20
C GLU A 13 -2.59 8.56 -0.26
N LYS A 14 -2.27 9.21 -1.37
CA LYS A 14 -0.94 9.13 -1.96
C LYS A 14 0.10 9.76 -1.02
N PRO A 15 1.16 9.02 -0.65
CA PRO A 15 2.22 9.58 0.16
C PRO A 15 3.15 10.49 -0.65
N SER A 16 3.80 11.43 0.05
CA SER A 16 4.89 12.24 -0.53
C SER A 16 6.07 11.39 -0.98
N GLY A 17 6.80 11.80 -2.01
CA GLY A 17 8.00 11.11 -2.52
C GLY A 17 9.05 10.77 -1.46
N TYR A 18 9.29 11.65 -0.48
CA TYR A 18 10.20 11.37 0.65
C TYR A 18 9.79 10.14 1.47
N LYS A 19 8.48 9.98 1.73
CA LYS A 19 7.95 8.84 2.48
C LYS A 19 8.01 7.55 1.65
N LEU A 20 7.81 7.64 0.34
CA LEU A 20 7.98 6.52 -0.59
C LEU A 20 9.42 6.01 -0.59
N LEU A 21 10.41 6.91 -0.73
CA LEU A 21 11.83 6.55 -0.71
C LEU A 21 12.23 5.84 0.61
N LYS A 22 11.65 6.25 1.74
CA LYS A 22 11.85 5.53 3.02
C LYS A 22 11.23 4.13 3.04
N ALA A 23 10.11 3.93 2.34
CA ALA A 23 9.46 2.61 2.27
C ALA A 23 10.30 1.62 1.44
N VAL A 24 10.90 2.06 0.34
CA VAL A 24 11.68 1.23 -0.61
C VAL A 24 13.19 1.11 -0.30
N GLY A 25 13.58 1.31 0.96
CA GLY A 25 14.99 1.29 1.37
C GLY A 25 15.73 -0.04 1.11
N GLU A 26 17.06 0.02 1.10
CA GLU A 26 17.93 -1.12 0.80
C GLU A 26 17.72 -2.32 1.76
N GLY A 27 17.79 -3.53 1.20
CA GLY A 27 17.73 -4.79 1.96
C GLY A 27 16.33 -5.31 2.28
N LYS A 28 15.27 -4.63 1.83
CA LYS A 28 13.89 -5.14 1.94
C LYS A 28 13.53 -6.05 0.79
N ASP A 29 12.82 -7.12 1.09
CA ASP A 29 12.22 -7.96 0.06
C ASP A 29 10.93 -7.32 -0.50
N PRO A 30 10.41 -7.83 -1.65
CA PRO A 30 9.21 -7.28 -2.26
C PRO A 30 7.96 -7.30 -1.37
N ALA A 31 7.84 -8.28 -0.46
CA ALA A 31 6.69 -8.39 0.43
C ALA A 31 6.75 -7.32 1.53
N ASP A 32 7.92 -7.12 2.12
CA ASP A 32 8.20 -6.04 3.07
C ASP A 32 7.92 -4.66 2.48
N ILE A 33 8.37 -4.42 1.24
CA ILE A 33 8.12 -3.17 0.53
C ILE A 33 6.62 -2.97 0.33
N THR A 34 5.91 -4.00 -0.14
CA THR A 34 4.47 -3.92 -0.39
C THR A 34 3.69 -3.65 0.89
N ARG A 35 4.03 -4.33 1.99
CA ARG A 35 3.46 -4.10 3.32
C ARG A 35 3.63 -2.66 3.76
N ASP A 36 4.85 -2.14 3.66
CA ASP A 36 5.15 -0.79 4.12
C ASP A 36 4.44 0.28 3.26
N LEU A 37 4.31 0.04 1.95
CA LEU A 37 3.52 0.89 1.06
C LEU A 37 2.03 0.87 1.42
N ILE A 38 1.46 -0.29 1.76
CA ILE A 38 0.09 -0.42 2.26
C ILE A 38 -0.10 0.41 3.53
N LEU A 39 0.75 0.21 4.54
CA LEU A 39 0.68 0.94 5.82
C LEU A 39 0.83 2.45 5.65
N LEU A 40 1.60 2.88 4.66
CA LEU A 40 1.85 4.28 4.39
C LEU A 40 0.65 4.97 3.71
N THR A 41 -0.01 4.24 2.81
CA THR A 41 -1.01 4.79 1.87
C THR A 41 -2.43 4.64 2.39
N VAL A 42 -2.76 3.55 3.10
CA VAL A 42 -4.08 3.34 3.68
C VAL A 42 -4.29 4.27 4.87
N LYS A 43 -5.37 5.05 4.84
CA LYS A 43 -5.82 5.93 5.92
C LYS A 43 -6.93 5.30 6.74
N GLU A 44 -7.90 4.70 6.07
CA GLU A 44 -9.02 4.04 6.73
C GLU A 44 -9.28 2.66 6.11
N PRO A 45 -9.45 1.60 6.92
CA PRO A 45 -9.15 1.58 8.36
C PRO A 45 -7.65 1.79 8.62
N LYS A 46 -7.30 2.34 9.78
CA LYS A 46 -5.89 2.43 10.19
C LYS A 46 -5.32 1.03 10.43
N LEU A 47 -4.44 0.59 9.54
CA LEU A 47 -3.82 -0.74 9.60
C LEU A 47 -2.56 -0.74 10.46
N SER A 48 -2.39 -1.81 11.25
CA SER A 48 -1.13 -2.16 11.89
C SER A 48 -0.32 -3.11 11.00
N LYS A 49 0.97 -3.28 11.33
CA LYS A 49 1.85 -4.24 10.64
C LYS A 49 1.24 -5.65 10.63
N LYS A 50 0.69 -6.07 11.77
CA LYS A 50 0.08 -7.38 11.94
C LYS A 50 -1.16 -7.55 11.06
N ASP A 51 -1.99 -6.52 10.94
CA ASP A 51 -3.20 -6.57 10.10
C ASP A 51 -2.87 -6.81 8.62
N VAL A 52 -1.71 -6.32 8.16
CA VAL A 52 -1.24 -6.53 6.78
C VAL A 52 -0.59 -7.89 6.61
N GLU A 53 0.16 -8.38 7.61
CA GLU A 53 0.82 -9.70 7.56
C GLU A 53 -0.18 -10.86 7.68
N GLU A 54 -1.29 -10.66 8.39
CA GLU A 54 -2.39 -11.62 8.50
C GLU A 54 -3.50 -11.38 7.45
N MET A 55 -3.31 -10.40 6.55
CA MET A 55 -4.24 -10.11 5.47
C MET A 55 -4.33 -11.30 4.51
N ASP A 56 -5.53 -11.57 4.00
CA ASP A 56 -5.70 -12.58 2.98
C ASP A 56 -4.91 -12.21 1.71
N PRO A 57 -4.33 -13.21 1.00
CA PRO A 57 -3.45 -12.95 -0.13
C PRO A 57 -4.11 -12.11 -1.24
N GLU A 58 -5.38 -12.34 -1.53
CA GLU A 58 -6.12 -11.62 -2.56
C GLU A 58 -6.20 -10.12 -2.24
N THR A 59 -6.56 -9.76 -1.01
CA THR A 59 -6.59 -8.37 -0.57
C THR A 59 -5.20 -7.76 -0.57
N PHE A 60 -4.19 -8.48 -0.08
CA PHE A 60 -2.81 -7.98 -0.03
C PHE A 60 -2.27 -7.63 -1.42
N PHE A 61 -2.38 -8.55 -2.37
CA PHE A 61 -1.88 -8.32 -3.74
C PHE A 61 -2.69 -7.26 -4.48
N THR A 62 -4.02 -7.27 -4.35
CA THR A 62 -4.88 -6.29 -5.01
C THR A 62 -4.62 -4.88 -4.48
N LEU A 63 -4.52 -4.72 -3.17
CA LEU A 63 -4.25 -3.43 -2.54
C LEU A 63 -2.84 -2.93 -2.91
N GLY A 64 -1.83 -3.81 -2.86
CA GLY A 64 -0.47 -3.51 -3.31
C GLY A 64 -0.41 -3.05 -4.77
N ALA A 65 -1.11 -3.74 -5.67
CA ALA A 65 -1.19 -3.36 -7.08
C ALA A 65 -1.84 -1.98 -7.27
N LYS A 66 -2.97 -1.72 -6.61
CA LYS A 66 -3.67 -0.44 -6.68
C LYS A 66 -2.84 0.73 -6.15
N ILE A 67 -2.06 0.50 -5.09
CA ILE A 67 -1.14 1.50 -4.55
C ILE A 67 0.01 1.75 -5.53
N ASN A 68 0.56 0.70 -6.17
CA ASN A 68 1.58 0.86 -7.19
C ASN A 68 1.06 1.63 -8.42
N GLU A 69 -0.18 1.39 -8.86
CA GLU A 69 -0.84 2.18 -9.92
C GLU A 69 -0.90 3.67 -9.51
N LEU A 70 -1.41 3.96 -8.32
CA LEU A 70 -1.50 5.32 -7.77
C LEU A 70 -0.15 6.06 -7.73
N ILE A 71 0.92 5.34 -7.41
CA ILE A 71 2.28 5.91 -7.36
C ILE A 71 2.85 6.09 -8.76
N SER A 72 2.63 5.12 -9.66
CA SER A 72 3.20 5.10 -11.02
C SER A 72 2.59 6.16 -11.93
N ASP A 73 1.33 6.52 -11.75
CA ASP A 73 0.65 7.55 -12.55
C ASP A 73 1.30 8.94 -12.42
N ASP A 74 2.07 9.17 -11.35
CA ASP A 74 2.84 10.42 -11.18
C ASP A 74 4.19 10.44 -11.88
N LEU A 75 4.78 9.27 -12.13
CA LEU A 75 6.06 9.19 -12.84
C LEU A 75 5.88 9.35 -14.35
N LYS A 76 4.65 9.25 -14.84
CA LYS A 76 4.29 9.41 -16.25
C LYS A 76 3.86 10.84 -16.60
N ASN A 77 3.73 11.73 -15.63
CA ASN A 77 3.40 13.15 -15.79
C ASN A 77 4.50 14.04 -15.21
#